data_AF-A0A8C9ZPJ1-F1
#
_entry.id   AF-A0A8C9ZPJ1-F1
#
_cell.length_a   1.000
_cell.length_b   1.000
_cell.length_c   1.000
_cell.angle_alpha   90.00
_cell.angle_beta   90.00
_cell.angle_gamma   90.00
#
_symmetry.space_group_name_H-M   'P 1'
#
loop_
_entity.id
_entity.type
_entity.pdbx_description
1 polymer ?
#
loop_
_entity_poly.entity_id
_entity_poly.type
_entity_poly.pdbx_seq_one_letter_code
_entity_poly.pdbx_strand_id
1 'polypeptide(L)'
;YVFLLWSLAQQTPTSSCYLSLLVSTVLPSSSSRTMAKRVAVILSGCGVYDGTEIHEASAVLVHLSRAGAKVQMFAPNADQMHVVNHCEGKPTEEKRNILQESARIARGDVTDLANLDVSAFDALIIPG
;
A
#
# COMPACT_ATOMS: atom_id res chain seq x y z
N TYR A 1 17.38 19.09 -1.37
CA TYR A 1 18.81 18.78 -1.14
C TYR A 1 19.09 17.38 -0.55
N VAL A 2 18.08 16.56 -0.20
CA VAL A 2 18.29 15.15 0.21
C VAL A 2 17.88 14.14 -0.89
N PHE A 3 17.21 14.60 -1.95
CA PHE A 3 16.78 13.73 -3.06
C PHE A 3 17.76 13.65 -4.25
N LEU A 4 18.81 14.48 -4.27
CA LEU A 4 19.82 14.46 -5.35
C LEU A 4 20.99 13.51 -5.09
N LEU A 5 21.09 12.91 -3.90
CA LEU A 5 22.19 12.00 -3.55
C LEU A 5 21.88 10.52 -3.83
N TRP A 6 20.65 10.16 -4.19
CA TRP A 6 20.32 8.78 -4.54
C TRP A 6 20.54 8.46 -6.03
N SER A 7 20.65 9.47 -6.89
CA SER A 7 20.77 9.30 -8.34
C SER A 7 22.22 9.20 -8.87
N LEU A 8 23.23 9.26 -8.00
CA LEU A 8 24.65 9.22 -8.39
C LEU A 8 25.39 7.95 -7.94
N ALA A 9 24.69 6.98 -7.34
CA ALA A 9 25.30 5.74 -6.82
C ALA A 9 25.23 4.53 -7.77
N GLN A 10 24.82 4.70 -9.04
CA GLN A 10 24.84 3.62 -10.04
C GLN A 10 25.93 3.89 -11.08
N GLN A 11 27.15 3.51 -10.70
CA GLN A 11 28.34 3.46 -11.54
C GLN A 11 28.23 2.36 -12.61
N THR A 12 28.50 2.76 -13.84
CA THR A 12 29.19 2.08 -14.95
C THR A 12 29.57 0.59 -14.80
N PRO A 13 29.33 -0.25 -15.82
CA PRO A 13 30.11 -1.46 -16.04
C PRO A 13 31.26 -1.19 -17.03
N THR A 14 32.51 -1.24 -16.55
CA THR A 14 33.68 -1.51 -17.39
C THR A 14 34.09 -2.97 -17.22
N SER A 15 34.29 -3.61 -18.36
CA SER A 15 34.76 -4.97 -18.57
C SER A 15 36.01 -5.35 -17.75
N SER A 16 36.02 -6.54 -17.14
CA SER A 16 37.12 -7.52 -17.28
C SER A 16 36.82 -8.78 -16.47
N CYS A 17 36.97 -9.93 -17.13
CA CYS A 17 37.05 -11.26 -16.54
C CYS A 17 38.13 -11.33 -15.45
N TYR A 18 37.93 -12.15 -14.40
CA TYR A 18 38.70 -13.37 -14.10
C TYR A 18 38.42 -13.88 -12.67
N LEU A 19 38.40 -15.22 -12.57
CA LEU A 19 38.69 -16.06 -11.39
C LEU A 19 37.55 -16.51 -10.45
N SER A 20 36.88 -17.58 -10.88
CA SER A 20 36.61 -18.83 -10.14
C SER A 20 36.99 -18.91 -8.66
N LEU A 21 35.99 -19.16 -7.80
CA LEU A 21 36.09 -20.15 -6.72
C LEU A 21 34.71 -20.70 -6.33
N LEU A 22 34.63 -22.03 -6.36
CA LEU A 22 33.51 -22.90 -6.01
C LEU A 22 32.98 -22.64 -4.59
N VAL A 23 31.72 -22.23 -4.49
CA VAL A 23 30.81 -22.71 -3.44
C VAL A 23 29.47 -23.02 -4.10
N SER A 24 29.31 -24.27 -4.53
CA SER A 24 28.01 -24.85 -4.85
C SER A 24 27.26 -25.09 -3.54
N THR A 25 26.62 -24.05 -2.99
CA THR A 25 25.45 -24.28 -2.15
C THR A 25 24.26 -24.42 -3.09
N VAL A 26 23.87 -25.68 -3.31
CA VAL A 26 22.59 -26.07 -3.88
C VAL A 26 21.50 -25.40 -3.05
N LEU A 27 21.01 -24.25 -3.51
CA LEU A 27 19.71 -23.76 -3.06
C LEU A 27 18.66 -24.67 -3.71
N PRO A 28 17.71 -25.24 -2.94
CA PRO A 28 16.66 -26.03 -3.54
C PRO A 28 15.89 -25.13 -4.52
N SER A 29 16.01 -25.46 -5.80
CA SER A 29 15.23 -24.88 -6.87
C SER A 29 13.80 -25.41 -6.79
N SER A 30 12.99 -24.88 -5.87
CA SER A 30 11.55 -24.92 -6.05
C SER A 30 11.18 -23.69 -6.87
N SER A 31 11.15 -23.84 -8.18
CA SER A 31 10.54 -22.91 -9.13
C SER A 31 9.01 -22.92 -8.97
N SER A 32 8.53 -22.59 -7.77
CA SER A 32 7.24 -21.92 -7.66
C SER A 32 7.53 -20.45 -7.94
N ARG A 33 7.22 -20.01 -9.15
CA ARG A 33 7.07 -18.59 -9.43
C ARG A 33 5.92 -18.13 -8.55
N THR A 34 6.20 -17.70 -7.31
CA THR A 34 5.19 -17.08 -6.46
C THR A 34 4.78 -15.80 -7.16
N MET A 35 3.73 -15.90 -7.97
CA MET A 35 3.05 -14.76 -8.55
C MET A 35 2.79 -13.78 -7.40
N ALA A 36 3.15 -12.51 -7.60
CA ALA A 36 2.93 -11.49 -6.60
C ALA A 36 1.45 -11.53 -6.20
N LYS A 37 1.19 -11.82 -4.93
CA LYS A 37 -0.18 -11.96 -4.41
C LYS A 37 -0.90 -10.63 -4.54
N ARG A 38 -2.13 -10.66 -5.04
CA ARG A 38 -2.97 -9.47 -5.19
C ARG A 38 -3.82 -9.31 -3.94
N VAL A 39 -3.70 -8.18 -3.28
CA VAL A 39 -4.41 -7.89 -2.02
C VAL A 39 -5.25 -6.64 -2.20
N ALA A 40 -6.55 -6.76 -1.93
CA ALA A 40 -7.44 -5.63 -1.84
C ALA A 40 -7.38 -5.04 -0.42
N VAL A 41 -7.30 -3.72 -0.31
CA VAL A 41 -7.39 -3.00 0.96
C VAL A 41 -8.62 -2.10 0.91
N ILE A 42 -9.57 -2.30 1.82
CA ILE A 42 -10.76 -1.44 1.90
C ILE A 42 -10.52 -0.36 2.95
N LEU A 43 -10.75 0.88 2.55
CA LEU A 43 -10.66 2.07 3.38
C LEU A 43 -12.06 2.67 3.58
N SER A 44 -12.21 3.41 4.68
CA SER A 44 -13.46 4.04 5.15
C SER A 44 -13.31 5.55 5.37
N GLY A 45 -12.16 6.14 5.01
CA GLY A 45 -11.86 7.57 5.14
C GLY A 45 -10.40 7.78 5.55
N CYS A 46 -10.12 8.87 6.27
CA CYS A 46 -8.76 9.20 6.72
C CYS A 46 -8.77 9.83 8.12
N GLY A 47 -8.92 9.00 9.15
CA GLY A 47 -9.01 9.43 10.54
C GLY A 47 -9.63 8.36 11.43
N VAL A 48 -9.13 8.19 12.66
CA VAL A 48 -9.59 7.15 13.60
C VAL A 48 -11.05 7.32 14.03
N TYR A 49 -11.56 8.57 14.03
CA TYR A 49 -12.93 8.84 14.46
C TYR A 49 -13.93 8.87 13.30
N ASP A 50 -13.50 9.16 12.08
CA ASP A 50 -14.36 9.41 10.92
C ASP A 50 -13.97 8.62 9.66
N GLY A 51 -13.13 7.61 9.80
CA GLY A 51 -12.70 6.77 8.68
C GLY A 51 -11.72 5.69 9.11
N THR A 52 -10.67 5.48 8.30
CA THR A 52 -9.64 4.49 8.56
C THR A 52 -8.55 5.03 9.49
N GLU A 53 -8.15 4.22 10.46
CA GLU A 53 -6.99 4.44 11.32
C GLU A 53 -5.70 4.43 10.48
N ILE A 54 -5.03 5.58 10.48
CA ILE A 54 -3.94 5.87 9.55
C ILE A 54 -2.70 5.03 9.87
N HIS A 55 -2.45 4.72 11.15
CA HIS A 55 -1.29 3.93 11.56
C HIS A 55 -1.43 2.45 11.17
N GLU A 56 -2.61 1.85 11.30
CA GLU A 56 -2.96 0.50 10.90
C GLU A 56 -2.87 0.38 9.37
N ALA A 57 -3.51 1.31 8.64
CA ALA A 57 -3.41 1.34 7.18
C ALA A 57 -1.95 1.45 6.72
N SER A 58 -1.16 2.34 7.34
CA SER A 58 0.27 2.48 7.02
C SER A 58 1.05 1.21 7.32
N ALA A 59 0.83 0.57 8.47
CA ALA A 59 1.50 -0.66 8.86
C ALA A 59 1.16 -1.80 7.88
N VAL A 60 -0.11 -1.98 7.53
CA VAL A 60 -0.57 -2.97 6.55
C VAL A 60 0.12 -2.76 5.21
N LEU A 61 0.12 -1.53 4.68
CA LEU A 61 0.73 -1.22 3.38
C LEU A 61 2.24 -1.48 3.38
N VAL A 62 2.94 -1.14 4.47
CA VAL A 62 4.38 -1.45 4.63
C VAL A 62 4.63 -2.96 4.65
N HIS A 63 3.83 -3.72 5.40
CA HIS A 63 3.98 -5.17 5.46
C HIS A 63 3.70 -5.86 4.12
N LEU A 64 2.65 -5.45 3.41
CA LEU A 64 2.33 -5.95 2.07
C LEU A 64 3.42 -5.63 1.05
N SER A 65 3.96 -4.41 1.11
CA SER A 65 5.08 -4.00 0.26
C SER A 65 6.33 -4.85 0.51
N ARG A 66 6.67 -5.10 1.78
CA ARG A 66 7.81 -5.96 2.16
C ARG A 66 7.61 -7.42 1.75
N ALA A 67 6.37 -7.90 1.70
CA ALA A 67 6.03 -9.23 1.21
C ALA A 67 6.02 -9.34 -0.33
N GLY A 68 6.21 -8.24 -1.06
CA GLY A 68 6.16 -8.21 -2.52
C GLY A 68 4.75 -8.36 -3.10
N ALA A 69 3.71 -8.13 -2.30
CA ALA A 69 2.32 -8.16 -2.74
C ALA A 69 1.97 -6.95 -3.61
N LYS A 70 1.03 -7.13 -4.55
CA LYS A 70 0.40 -6.05 -5.31
C LYS A 70 -0.85 -5.62 -4.58
N VAL A 71 -0.90 -4.37 -4.17
CA VAL A 71 -2.00 -3.80 -3.40
C VAL A 71 -2.84 -2.90 -4.28
N GLN A 72 -4.16 -3.02 -4.17
CA GLN A 72 -5.11 -2.05 -4.73
C GLN A 72 -6.06 -1.61 -3.61
N MET A 73 -6.25 -0.30 -3.48
CA MET A 73 -7.07 0.29 -2.43
C MET A 73 -8.46 0.63 -2.97
N PHE A 74 -9.47 0.35 -2.15
CA PHE A 74 -10.87 0.59 -2.48
C PHE A 74 -11.54 1.35 -1.34
N ALA A 75 -12.50 2.21 -1.66
CA ALA A 75 -13.32 2.87 -0.66
C ALA A 75 -14.71 3.15 -1.23
N PRO A 76 -15.78 3.14 -0.41
CA PRO A 76 -17.12 3.45 -0.88
C PRO A 76 -17.22 4.93 -1.28
N ASN A 77 -17.81 5.20 -2.44
CA ASN A 77 -18.14 6.57 -2.86
C ASN A 77 -19.44 7.05 -2.19
N ALA A 78 -19.35 7.37 -0.90
CA ALA A 78 -20.47 7.89 -0.11
C ALA A 78 -19.99 8.96 0.87
N ASP A 79 -20.92 9.72 1.42
CA ASP A 79 -20.63 10.71 2.46
C ASP A 79 -20.33 10.01 3.80
N GLN A 80 -19.40 10.57 4.57
CA GLN A 80 -19.13 10.14 5.95
C GLN A 80 -20.35 10.40 6.85
N MET A 81 -20.55 9.54 7.85
CA MET A 81 -21.64 9.70 8.83
C MET A 81 -21.46 10.97 9.70
N HIS A 82 -20.22 11.21 10.13
CA HIS A 82 -19.81 12.38 10.88
C HIS A 82 -18.38 12.74 10.48
N VAL A 83 -18.06 14.03 10.49
CA VAL A 83 -16.69 14.52 10.33
C VAL A 83 -16.23 14.98 11.70
N VAL A 84 -15.04 14.58 12.15
CA VAL A 84 -14.57 14.89 13.50
C VAL A 84 -13.33 15.78 13.45
N ASN A 85 -13.37 16.89 14.18
CA ASN A 85 -12.15 17.62 14.47
C ASN A 85 -11.33 16.82 15.49
N HIS A 86 -10.26 16.19 15.02
CA HIS A 86 -9.40 15.34 15.84
C HIS A 86 -8.62 16.10 16.93
N CYS A 87 -8.47 17.43 16.82
CA CYS A 87 -7.85 18.24 17.87
C CYS A 87 -8.80 18.45 19.07
N GLU A 88 -10.11 18.52 18.83
CA GLU A 88 -11.13 18.76 19.86
C GLU A 88 -11.90 17.49 20.26
N GLY A 89 -11.83 16.44 19.45
CA GLY A 89 -12.59 15.20 19.63
C GLY A 89 -14.11 15.38 19.44
N LYS A 90 -14.53 16.42 18.72
CA LYS A 90 -15.95 16.76 18.51
C LYS A 90 -16.35 16.66 17.04
N PRO A 91 -17.58 16.22 16.75
CA PRO A 91 -18.11 16.25 15.40
C PRO A 91 -18.29 17.69 14.91
N THR A 92 -18.10 17.90 13.62
CA THR A 92 -18.35 19.14 12.90
C THR A 92 -19.54 18.97 11.96
N GLU A 93 -20.15 20.08 11.55
CA GLU A 93 -21.27 20.10 10.58
C GLU A 93 -20.80 19.94 9.12
N GLU A 94 -19.51 19.68 8.91
CA GLU A 94 -18.94 19.49 7.57
C GLU A 94 -19.36 18.13 6.99
N LYS A 95 -19.41 18.06 5.66
CA LYS A 95 -19.57 16.80 4.94
C LYS A 95 -18.33 16.50 4.13
N ARG A 96 -17.84 15.27 4.24
CA ARG A 96 -16.72 14.76 3.47
C ARG A 96 -17.09 13.43 2.85
N ASN A 97 -16.51 13.17 1.68
CA ASN A 97 -16.73 11.94 0.95
C ASN A 97 -15.65 10.91 1.31
N ILE A 98 -16.07 9.69 1.61
CA ILE A 98 -15.21 8.60 2.06
C ILE A 98 -14.11 8.28 1.03
N LEU A 99 -14.45 8.20 -0.26
CA LEU A 99 -13.50 7.90 -1.33
C LEU A 99 -12.45 9.01 -1.48
N GLN A 100 -12.88 10.28 -1.43
CA GLN A 100 -11.97 11.44 -1.52
C GLN A 100 -11.00 11.50 -0.34
N GLU A 101 -11.48 11.25 0.88
CA GLU A 101 -10.61 11.25 2.06
C GLU A 101 -9.67 10.04 2.07
N SER A 102 -10.14 8.87 1.64
CA SER A 102 -9.30 7.65 1.51
C SER A 102 -8.16 7.84 0.49
N ALA A 103 -8.35 8.69 -0.53
CA ALA A 103 -7.30 9.03 -1.49
C ALA A 103 -6.06 9.65 -0.83
N ARG A 104 -6.18 10.25 0.36
CA ARG A 104 -5.05 10.77 1.14
C ARG A 104 -4.09 9.65 1.58
N ILE A 105 -4.63 8.53 2.06
CA ILE A 105 -3.85 7.35 2.44
C ILE A 105 -3.26 6.70 1.18
N ALA A 106 -4.08 6.56 0.15
CA ALA A 106 -3.71 5.89 -1.09
C ALA A 106 -2.81 6.71 -2.03
N ARG A 107 -2.49 7.96 -1.70
CA ARG A 107 -1.75 8.90 -2.56
C ARG A 107 -2.40 9.06 -3.95
N GLY A 108 -3.73 9.05 -4.00
CA GLY A 108 -4.54 9.16 -5.21
C GLY A 108 -4.88 7.83 -5.90
N ASP A 109 -4.26 6.71 -5.53
CA ASP A 109 -4.51 5.39 -6.14
C ASP A 109 -5.59 4.60 -5.37
N VAL A 110 -6.82 5.12 -5.40
CA VAL A 110 -8.00 4.48 -4.78
C VAL A 110 -9.14 4.38 -5.80
N THR A 111 -9.83 3.24 -5.78
CA THR A 111 -10.98 2.98 -6.66
C THR A 111 -12.27 2.87 -5.84
N ASP A 112 -13.42 3.17 -6.44
CA ASP A 112 -14.72 2.91 -5.79
C ASP A 112 -14.88 1.42 -5.47
N LEU A 113 -15.34 1.13 -4.25
CA LEU A 113 -15.65 -0.22 -3.77
C LEU A 113 -16.66 -0.93 -4.67
N ALA A 114 -17.57 -0.20 -5.34
CA ALA A 114 -18.51 -0.78 -6.30
C ALA A 114 -17.83 -1.47 -7.50
N ASN A 115 -16.59 -1.10 -7.82
CA ASN A 115 -15.81 -1.67 -8.93
C ASN A 115 -14.90 -2.83 -8.48
N LEU A 116 -15.02 -3.29 -7.23
CA LEU A 116 -14.21 -4.38 -6.71
C LEU A 116 -14.61 -5.72 -7.34
N ASP A 117 -13.73 -6.28 -8.16
CA ASP A 117 -13.84 -7.67 -8.61
C ASP A 117 -13.12 -8.61 -7.63
N VAL A 118 -13.89 -9.32 -6.82
CA VAL A 118 -13.37 -10.24 -5.79
C VAL A 118 -12.54 -11.38 -6.39
N SER A 119 -12.82 -11.79 -7.64
CA SER A 119 -12.05 -12.86 -8.31
C SER A 119 -10.64 -12.42 -8.70
N ALA A 120 -10.39 -11.10 -8.72
CA ALA A 120 -9.11 -10.52 -9.04
C ALA A 120 -8.14 -10.43 -7.83
N PHE A 121 -8.52 -10.89 -6.64
CA PHE A 121 -7.66 -10.78 -5.45
C PHE A 121 -7.51 -12.11 -4.72
N ASP A 122 -6.34 -12.33 -4.13
CA ASP A 122 -6.03 -13.50 -3.29
C ASP A 122 -6.44 -13.28 -1.82
N ALA A 123 -6.50 -12.03 -1.38
CA ALA A 123 -6.83 -11.66 -0.02
C ALA A 123 -7.45 -10.26 0.06
N LEU A 124 -8.18 -10.04 1.15
CA LEU A 124 -8.81 -8.76 1.50
C LEU A 124 -8.37 -8.35 2.91
N ILE A 125 -8.03 -7.08 3.09
CA ILE A 125 -7.71 -6.49 4.39
C ILE A 125 -8.56 -5.25 4.61
N ILE A 126 -9.09 -5.10 5.82
CA ILE A 126 -9.87 -3.95 6.25
C ILE A 126 -9.19 -3.43 7.52
N PRO A 127 -8.38 -2.37 7.44
CA PRO A 127 -7.84 -1.70 8.61
C PRO A 127 -8.99 -1.07 9.43
N GLY A 128 -8.73 -0.85 10.73
CA GLY A 128 -9.69 -0.24 11.65
C GLY A 128 -10.10 1.17 11.28
#